data_AF-A0A7G9QNE0-F1
#
_entry.id   AF-A0A7G9QNE0-F1
#
_cell.length_a   1.000
_cell.length_b   1.000
_cell.length_c   1.000
_cell.angle_alpha   90.00
_cell.angle_beta   90.00
_cell.angle_gamma   90.00
#
_symmetry.space_group_name_H-M   'P 1'
#
loop_
_entity.id
_entity.type
_entity.pdbx_description
1 polymer ?
#
loop_
_entity_poly.entity_id
_entity_poly.type
_entity_poly.pdbx_seq_one_letter_code
_entity_poly.pdbx_strand_id
1 'polypeptide(L)'
;MFNNTEFENFKKIILKRLKPALKPLNIENDFLEISTSYMGKAYEVRIMGGRDVQGNYFWEVVRVVNRSIIPSSLEFNFPKADTG
;
A
#
# COMPACT_ATOMS: atom_id res chain seq x y z
N MET A 1 12.10 -5.54 3.65
CA MET A 1 11.81 -4.15 4.04
C MET A 1 12.57 -3.25 3.08
N PHE A 2 12.03 -2.07 2.74
CA PHE A 2 12.75 -1.10 1.90
C PHE A 2 13.84 -0.39 2.72
N ASN A 3 14.98 -0.07 2.10
CA ASN A 3 15.80 1.04 2.58
C ASN A 3 15.24 2.39 2.07
N ASN A 4 15.73 3.52 2.61
CA ASN A 4 15.18 4.84 2.28
C ASN A 4 15.22 5.15 0.77
N THR A 5 16.33 4.83 0.10
CA THR A 5 16.49 5.08 -1.34
C THR A 5 15.53 4.23 -2.18
N GLU A 6 15.39 2.95 -1.85
CA GLU A 6 14.46 2.03 -2.52
C GLU A 6 13.01 2.47 -2.31
N PHE A 7 12.67 2.95 -1.12
CA PHE A 7 11.34 3.45 -0.80
C PHE A 7 10.98 4.69 -1.63
N GLU A 8 11.89 5.65 -1.76
CA GLU A 8 11.67 6.84 -2.60
C GLU A 8 11.50 6.48 -4.07
N ASN A 9 12.31 5.53 -4.57
CA ASN A 9 12.18 5.03 -5.93
C ASN A 9 10.84 4.32 -6.15
N PHE A 10 10.42 3.47 -5.21
CA PHE A 10 9.13 2.80 -5.22
C PHE A 10 7.97 3.80 -5.30
N LYS A 11 7.96 4.83 -4.44
CA LYS A 11 6.93 5.87 -4.44
C LYS A 11 6.81 6.57 -5.79
N LYS A 12 7.94 7.00 -6.37
CA LYS A 12 7.98 7.65 -7.69
C LYS A 12 7.41 6.76 -8.79
N ILE A 13 7.80 5.48 -8.80
CA ILE A 13 7.32 4.50 -9.80
C ILE A 13 5.81 4.30 -9.69
N ILE A 14 5.31 4.10 -8.47
CA ILE A 14 3.89 3.84 -8.20
C ILE A 14 3.03 5.03 -8.58
N LEU A 15 3.39 6.25 -8.15
CA LEU A 15 2.65 7.46 -8.49
C LEU A 15 2.60 7.69 -10.01
N LYS A 16 3.73 7.47 -10.70
CA LYS A 16 3.78 7.58 -12.17
C LYS A 16 2.86 6.56 -12.84
N ARG A 17 2.88 5.31 -12.38
CA ARG A 17 2.05 4.22 -12.93
C ARG A 17 0.55 4.46 -12.71
N LEU A 18 0.18 4.98 -11.54
CA LEU A 18 -1.22 5.14 -11.14
C LEU A 18 -1.82 6.50 -11.47
N LYS A 19 -1.05 7.42 -12.05
CA LYS A 19 -1.53 8.74 -12.49
C LYS A 19 -2.85 8.68 -13.28
N PRO A 20 -3.09 7.71 -14.20
CA PRO A 20 -4.40 7.60 -14.88
C PRO A 20 -5.55 7.25 -13.94
N ALA A 21 -5.33 6.36 -12.96
CA ALA A 21 -6.33 5.95 -11.98
C ALA A 21 -6.63 7.04 -10.93
N LEU A 22 -5.66 7.92 -10.67
CA LEU A 22 -5.80 9.06 -9.78
C LEU A 22 -6.52 10.25 -10.44
N LYS A 23 -6.46 10.37 -11.77
CA LYS A 23 -7.05 11.50 -12.52
C LYS A 23 -8.54 11.77 -12.25
N PRO A 24 -9.43 10.75 -12.17
CA PRO A 24 -10.86 11.00 -11.91
C PRO A 24 -11.18 11.25 -10.44
N LEU A 25 -10.23 11.06 -9.51
CA LEU A 25 -10.47 11.17 -8.08
C LEU A 25 -10.38 12.62 -7.60
N ASN A 26 -11.21 12.96 -6.61
CA ASN A 26 -11.11 14.20 -5.89
C ASN A 26 -9.93 14.15 -4.91
N ILE A 27 -8.88 14.93 -5.18
CA ILE A 27 -7.65 14.92 -4.39
C ILE A 27 -7.84 15.28 -2.91
N GLU A 28 -8.92 15.99 -2.55
CA GLU A 28 -9.16 16.41 -1.16
C GLU A 28 -9.82 15.33 -0.29
N ASN A 29 -10.62 14.46 -0.90
CA ASN A 29 -11.51 13.55 -0.17
C ASN A 29 -11.31 12.07 -0.53
N ASP A 30 -10.82 11.80 -1.73
CA ASP A 30 -10.67 10.45 -2.22
C ASP A 30 -9.28 9.90 -1.93
N PHE A 31 -9.21 8.58 -1.90
CA PHE A 31 -7.97 7.83 -1.81
C PHE A 31 -7.98 6.68 -2.80
N LEU A 32 -6.79 6.26 -3.21
CA LEU A 32 -6.59 5.06 -4.02
C LEU A 32 -5.83 4.03 -3.19
N GLU A 33 -6.45 2.89 -2.94
CA GLU A 33 -5.80 1.74 -2.32
C GLU A 33 -5.65 0.61 -3.32
N ILE A 34 -4.42 0.09 -3.46
CA ILE A 34 -4.11 -0.97 -4.41
C ILE A 34 -3.25 -2.05 -3.79
N SER A 35 -3.40 -3.27 -4.31
CA SER A 35 -2.43 -4.34 -4.13
C SER A 35 -1.52 -4.40 -5.35
N THR A 36 -0.21 -4.44 -5.15
CA THR A 36 0.79 -4.47 -6.23
C THR A 36 1.94 -5.39 -5.85
N SER A 37 2.72 -5.80 -6.84
CA SER A 37 4.00 -6.48 -6.63
C SER A 37 5.17 -5.59 -7.05
N TYR A 38 6.24 -5.61 -6.27
CA TYR A 38 7.48 -4.91 -6.56
C TYR A 38 8.67 -5.74 -6.08
N MET A 39 9.63 -5.99 -6.98
CA MET A 39 10.79 -6.85 -6.72
C MET A 39 10.42 -8.20 -6.08
N GLY A 40 9.39 -8.86 -6.62
CA GLY A 40 8.93 -10.17 -6.16
C GLY A 40 8.17 -10.20 -4.83
N LYS A 41 7.89 -9.02 -4.22
CA LYS A 41 7.14 -8.92 -2.97
C LYS A 41 5.79 -8.24 -3.20
N ALA A 42 4.77 -8.69 -2.49
CA ALA A 42 3.43 -8.14 -2.51
C ALA A 42 3.32 -6.97 -1.52
N TYR A 43 2.71 -5.89 -1.98
CA TYR A 43 2.50 -4.66 -1.21
C TYR A 43 1.07 -4.19 -1.33
N GLU A 44 0.51 -3.71 -0.23
CA GLU A 44 -0.64 -2.83 -0.25
C GLU A 44 -0.16 -1.39 -0.15
N VAL A 45 -0.65 -0.53 -1.03
CA VAL A 45 -0.30 0.89 -1.09
C VAL A 45 -1.55 1.73 -0.99
N ARG A 46 -1.51 2.76 -0.16
CA ARG A 46 -2.55 3.82 -0.13
C ARG A 46 -1.96 5.14 -0.61
N ILE A 47 -2.69 5.79 -1.50
CA ILE A 47 -2.38 7.11 -2.05
C ILE A 47 -3.50 8.07 -1.67
N MET A 48 -3.14 9.24 -1.15
CA MET A 48 -4.06 10.30 -0.73
C MET A 48 -3.54 11.66 -1.18
N GLY A 49 -4.38 12.70 -1.17
CA GLY A 49 -3.92 14.07 -1.36
C GLY A 49 -3.16 14.59 -0.14
N GLY A 50 -1.96 15.11 -0.36
CA GLY A 50 -1.21 15.94 0.59
C GLY A 50 -1.29 17.42 0.17
N ARG A 51 -0.96 18.32 1.10
CA ARG A 51 -0.81 19.75 0.83
C ARG A 51 0.61 20.19 1.10
N ASP A 52 1.19 20.94 0.18
CA ASP A 52 2.50 21.55 0.39
C ASP A 52 2.39 22.79 1.31
N VAL A 53 3.53 23.39 1.65
CA VAL A 53 3.58 24.61 2.49
C VAL A 53 2.88 25.82 1.85
N GLN A 54 2.60 25.77 0.54
CA GLN A 54 1.90 26.80 -0.21
C GLN A 54 0.40 26.50 -0.34
N GLY A 55 -0.06 25.35 0.17
CA GLY A 55 -1.45 24.91 0.13
C GLY A 55 -1.86 24.20 -1.17
N ASN A 56 -0.92 23.92 -2.09
CA ASN A 56 -1.18 23.18 -3.31
C ASN A 56 -1.32 21.69 -3.02
N TYR A 57 -2.27 21.04 -3.70
CA TYR A 57 -2.48 19.61 -3.57
C TYR A 57 -1.53 18.79 -4.45
N PHE A 58 -1.05 17.67 -3.91
CA PHE A 58 -0.30 16.66 -4.64
C PHE A 58 -0.67 15.26 -4.16
N TRP A 59 -0.52 14.26 -5.03
CA TRP A 59 -0.75 12.86 -4.64
C TRP A 59 0.47 12.31 -3.89
N GLU A 60 0.22 11.72 -2.73
CA GLU A 60 1.24 11.19 -1.84
C GLU A 60 0.97 9.73 -1.49
N VAL A 61 2.03 8.92 -1.47
CA VAL A 61 1.96 7.56 -0.93
C VAL A 61 2.05 7.63 0.60
N VAL A 62 0.92 7.45 1.27
CA VAL A 62 0.81 7.61 2.73
C VAL A 62 0.93 6.28 3.51
N ARG A 63 0.72 5.14 2.85
CA ARG A 63 0.84 3.81 3.46
C ARG A 63 1.45 2.82 2.48
N VAL A 64 2.40 2.02 2.97
CA VAL A 64 2.94 0.85 2.27
C VAL A 64 3.07 -0.31 3.24
N VAL A 65 2.33 -1.39 3.03
CA VAL A 65 2.37 -2.60 3.85
C VAL A 65 2.91 -3.76 3.01
N ASN A 66 3.97 -4.40 3.47
CA ASN A 66 4.49 -5.61 2.84
C ASN A 66 3.63 -6.82 3.25
N ARG A 67 2.85 -7.35 2.31
CA ARG A 67 1.97 -8.51 2.54
C ARG A 67 2.68 -9.85 2.31
N SER A 68 3.90 -9.85 1.79
CA SER A 68 4.73 -11.07 1.70
C SER A 68 5.32 -11.51 3.04
N ILE A 69 5.11 -10.75 4.13
CA ILE A 69 5.57 -11.10 5.48
C ILE A 69 4.41 -11.68 6.32
N ILE A 70 3.21 -11.87 5.74
CA ILE A 70 2.13 -12.56 6.45
C ILE A 70 2.58 -14.00 6.73
N PRO A 71 2.59 -14.46 8.00
CA PRO A 71 2.92 -15.84 8.32
C PRO A 71 1.96 -16.78 7.59
N SER A 72 2.50 -17.74 6.86
CA SER A 72 1.71 -18.74 6.10
C SER A 72 0.97 -19.76 6.99
N SER A 73 1.09 -19.67 8.32
CA SER A 73 0.39 -20.53 9.26
C SER A 73 -0.35 -19.71 10.31
N LEU A 74 -1.65 -19.51 10.10
CA LEU A 74 -2.58 -19.52 11.23
C LEU A 74 -2.69 -20.98 11.66
N GLU A 75 -1.90 -21.40 12.66
CA GLU A 75 -2.14 -22.68 13.32
C GLU A 75 -3.51 -22.60 14.01
N PHE A 76 -4.56 -22.99 13.29
CA PHE A 76 -5.85 -23.27 13.88
C PHE A 76 -5.69 -24.53 14.73
N ASN A 77 -5.40 -24.35 16.01
CA ASN A 77 -5.63 -25.39 17.01
C ASN A 77 -7.13 -25.60 17.13
N PHE A 78 -7.69 -26.48 16.29
CA PHE A 78 -9.01 -27.04 16.54
C PHE A 78 -8.92 -27.83 17.85
N PRO A 79 -9.71 -27.51 18.90
CA PRO A 79 -9.82 -28.40 20.04
C PRO A 79 -10.29 -29.76 19.50
N LYS A 80 -9.56 -30.84 19.83
CA LYS A 80 -9.99 -32.20 19.54
C LYS A 80 -11.43 -32.34 20.04
N ALA A 81 -12.34 -32.70 19.14
CA ALA A 81 -13.68 -33.07 19.53
C ALA A 81 -13.57 -34.28 20.48
N ASP A 82 -14.07 -34.13 21.69
CA ASP A 82 -14.28 -35.25 22.62
C ASP A 82 -15.29 -36.19 21.97
N THR A 83 -14.80 -37.27 21.36
CA THR A 83 -15.63 -38.43 21.06
C THR A 83 -15.74 -39.24 22.35
N GLY A 84 -16.78 -38.94 23.13
CA GLY A 84 -17.29 -39.80 24.20
C GLY A 84 -17.96 -41.05 23.66
#